data_AF-A0A525CVS4-F1
#
_entry.id   AF-A0A525CVS4-F1
#
_cell.length_a   1.000
_cell.length_b   1.000
_cell.length_c   1.000
_cell.angle_alpha   90.00
_cell.angle_beta   90.00
_cell.angle_gamma   90.00
#
_symmetry.space_group_name_H-M   'P 1'
#
loop_
_entity.id
_entity.type
_entity.pdbx_description
1 polymer ?
#
loop_
_entity_poly.entity_id
_entity_poly.type
_entity_poly.pdbx_seq_one_letter_code
_entity_poly.pdbx_strand_id
1 'polypeptide(L)'
;MLDAAVEKSFQERFNAIRTLKTGDLVPKPQQSSLTVKDVRPGGFFTYLDRTYYVKEMAEYEECSDDFSKRKGFTVTELTCLCLESGDTVGFEWEHDDELEVTQTLERFRFRDLTDDAGEAIDEDDLDQIADDSDVIVLKGEKYWYEDDWASIYQKGSKEEKVYMYEFENDSHTRFLTIEEWDSGSGKESYQIYTSHPVEPMSITLISKGGS
;
A
#
# COMPACT_ATOMS: atom_id res chain seq x y z
N MET A 1 12.23 -19.29 26.74
CA MET A 1 12.36 -17.82 26.69
C MET A 1 12.05 -17.44 25.27
N LEU A 2 11.06 -16.57 25.03
CA LEU A 2 10.77 -16.10 23.67
C LEU A 2 11.95 -15.23 23.19
N ASP A 3 12.19 -15.23 21.88
CA ASP A 3 13.11 -14.26 21.27
C ASP A 3 12.58 -12.82 21.48
N ALA A 4 13.50 -11.86 21.60
CA ALA A 4 13.19 -10.47 21.84
C ALA A 4 12.32 -9.83 20.73
N ALA A 5 12.50 -10.24 19.47
CA ALA A 5 11.66 -9.74 18.38
C ALA A 5 10.22 -10.27 18.50
N VAL A 6 10.07 -11.55 18.83
CA VAL A 6 8.76 -12.17 19.09
C VAL A 6 8.06 -11.50 20.29
N GLU A 7 8.78 -11.24 21.38
CA GLU A 7 8.24 -10.54 22.56
C GLU A 7 7.76 -9.12 22.21
N LYS A 8 8.55 -8.37 21.44
CA LYS A 8 8.18 -7.04 20.95
C LYS A 8 6.90 -7.07 20.10
N SER A 9 6.80 -8.03 19.18
CA SER A 9 5.61 -8.22 18.34
C SER A 9 4.36 -8.52 19.17
N PHE A 10 4.45 -9.41 20.16
CA PHE A 10 3.33 -9.66 21.08
C PHE A 10 2.93 -8.41 21.86
N GLN A 11 3.92 -7.67 22.39
CA GLN A 11 3.64 -6.47 23.16
C GLN A 11 2.93 -5.40 22.31
N GLU A 12 3.36 -5.19 21.08
CA GLU A 12 2.72 -4.24 20.14
C GLU A 12 1.27 -4.63 19.87
N ARG A 13 1.02 -5.91 19.56
CA ARG A 13 -0.34 -6.42 19.32
C ARG A 13 -1.25 -6.31 20.54
N PHE A 14 -0.76 -6.67 21.73
CA PHE A 14 -1.54 -6.50 22.97
C PHE A 14 -1.81 -5.03 23.28
N ASN A 15 -0.86 -4.13 22.98
CA ASN A 15 -1.08 -2.70 23.15
C ASN A 15 -2.17 -2.21 22.21
N ALA A 16 -2.15 -2.62 20.94
CA ALA A 16 -3.22 -2.32 19.99
C ALA A 16 -4.56 -2.83 20.51
N ILE A 17 -4.70 -4.11 20.85
CA ILE A 17 -5.97 -4.69 21.36
C ILE A 17 -6.53 -3.91 22.55
N ARG A 18 -5.67 -3.43 23.46
CA ARG A 18 -6.09 -2.67 24.65
C ARG A 18 -6.65 -1.28 24.33
N THR A 19 -6.41 -0.74 23.14
CA THR A 19 -7.01 0.55 22.73
C THR A 19 -8.48 0.40 22.34
N LEU A 20 -8.92 -0.81 21.96
CA LEU A 20 -10.29 -1.08 21.55
C LEU A 20 -11.25 -1.02 22.73
N LYS A 21 -12.10 0.02 22.77
CA LYS A 21 -13.15 0.16 23.78
C LYS A 21 -14.48 -0.31 23.23
N THR A 22 -15.32 -0.89 24.10
CA THR A 22 -16.67 -1.37 23.73
C THR A 22 -17.55 -0.26 23.16
N GLY A 23 -17.37 0.98 23.60
CA GLY A 23 -18.12 2.13 23.09
C GLY A 23 -17.77 2.55 21.66
N ASP A 24 -16.61 2.11 21.15
CA ASP A 24 -16.11 2.48 19.82
C ASP A 24 -16.44 1.41 18.77
N LEU A 25 -17.10 0.32 19.17
CA LEU A 25 -17.48 -0.77 18.28
C LEU A 25 -18.59 -0.34 17.31
N VAL A 26 -18.39 -0.60 16.03
CA VAL A 26 -19.42 -0.44 15.01
C VAL A 26 -20.53 -1.48 15.26
N PRO A 27 -21.79 -1.05 15.45
CA PRO A 27 -22.91 -1.98 15.55
C PRO A 27 -23.09 -2.79 14.26
N LYS A 28 -23.36 -4.10 14.38
CA LYS A 28 -23.56 -5.00 13.21
C LYS A 28 -24.44 -4.44 12.10
N PRO A 29 -25.59 -3.80 12.38
CA PRO A 29 -26.44 -3.26 11.30
C PRO A 29 -25.79 -2.13 10.50
N GLN A 30 -24.76 -1.46 11.04
CA GLN A 30 -24.04 -0.39 10.38
C GLN A 30 -22.82 -0.91 9.60
N GLN A 31 -22.33 -2.12 9.91
CA GLN A 31 -21.11 -2.65 9.28
C GLN A 31 -21.25 -2.80 7.76
N SER A 32 -22.41 -3.20 7.27
CA SER A 32 -22.66 -3.42 5.84
C SER A 32 -22.72 -2.14 4.99
N SER A 33 -22.73 -0.96 5.61
CA SER A 33 -22.74 0.33 4.90
C SER A 33 -21.41 1.07 4.99
N LEU A 34 -20.40 0.46 5.61
CA LEU A 34 -19.07 1.04 5.76
C LEU A 34 -18.08 0.36 4.84
N THR A 35 -17.07 1.10 4.44
CA THR A 35 -15.96 0.62 3.63
C THR A 35 -14.64 0.93 4.33
N VAL A 36 -13.53 0.51 3.72
CA VAL A 36 -12.19 0.89 4.22
C VAL A 36 -12.01 2.41 4.33
N LYS A 37 -12.70 3.20 3.50
CA LYS A 37 -12.68 4.68 3.55
C LYS A 37 -13.16 5.26 4.88
N ASP A 38 -13.91 4.50 5.67
CA ASP A 38 -14.45 4.91 6.97
C ASP A 38 -13.51 4.66 8.15
N VAL A 39 -12.40 3.94 7.95
CA VAL A 39 -11.44 3.67 9.02
C VAL A 39 -10.36 4.73 9.07
N ARG A 40 -9.90 5.05 10.27
CA ARG A 40 -8.86 6.03 10.58
C ARG A 40 -7.83 5.39 11.53
N PRO A 41 -6.65 6.01 11.72
CA PRO A 41 -5.69 5.56 12.73
C PRO A 41 -6.35 5.29 14.09
N GLY A 42 -5.99 4.18 14.72
CA GLY A 42 -6.63 3.66 15.92
C GLY A 42 -7.86 2.76 15.67
N GLY A 43 -8.34 2.69 14.43
CA GLY A 43 -9.45 1.85 14.01
C GLY A 43 -9.06 0.38 13.80
N PHE A 44 -10.10 -0.46 13.67
CA PHE A 44 -9.95 -1.90 13.48
C PHE A 44 -10.89 -2.39 12.40
N PHE A 45 -10.44 -3.32 11.57
CA PHE A 45 -11.27 -4.02 10.59
C PHE A 45 -10.83 -5.48 10.44
N THR A 46 -11.66 -6.26 9.76
CA THR A 46 -11.38 -7.64 9.40
C THR A 46 -11.39 -7.82 7.90
N TYR A 47 -10.49 -8.66 7.42
CA TYR A 47 -10.37 -9.08 6.02
C TYR A 47 -9.75 -10.48 5.98
N LEU A 48 -10.34 -11.41 5.24
CA LEU A 48 -9.93 -12.83 5.15
C LEU A 48 -9.65 -13.47 6.52
N ASP A 49 -10.60 -13.35 7.44
CA ASP A 49 -10.54 -13.90 8.81
C ASP A 49 -9.36 -13.40 9.67
N ARG A 50 -8.71 -12.29 9.26
CA ARG A 50 -7.66 -11.61 10.02
C ARG A 50 -8.15 -10.26 10.51
N THR A 51 -7.61 -9.84 11.65
CA THR A 51 -7.91 -8.56 12.28
C THR A 51 -6.76 -7.61 12.08
N TYR A 52 -7.07 -6.43 11.57
CA TYR A 52 -6.10 -5.38 11.30
C TYR A 52 -6.36 -4.19 12.22
N TYR A 53 -5.28 -3.67 12.80
CA TYR A 53 -5.26 -2.40 13.52
C TYR A 53 -4.60 -1.34 12.64
N VAL A 54 -5.28 -0.21 12.42
CA VAL A 54 -4.76 0.89 11.61
C VAL A 54 -3.78 1.70 12.43
N LYS A 55 -2.49 1.65 12.08
CA LYS A 55 -1.43 2.41 12.76
C LYS A 55 -1.39 3.84 12.24
N GLU A 56 -1.37 3.97 10.92
CA GLU A 56 -1.09 5.22 10.23
C GLU A 56 -1.94 5.29 8.95
N MET A 57 -2.14 6.52 8.47
CA MET A 57 -2.81 6.82 7.21
C MET A 57 -1.97 7.88 6.50
N ALA A 58 -1.80 7.71 5.20
CA ALA A 58 -1.10 8.63 4.33
C ALA A 58 -1.88 8.80 3.03
N GLU A 59 -1.58 9.87 2.30
CA GLU A 59 -2.21 10.18 1.01
C GLU A 59 -1.13 10.47 -0.03
N TYR A 60 -1.31 9.95 -1.23
CA TYR A 60 -0.53 10.27 -2.42
C TYR A 60 -1.40 11.16 -3.28
N GLU A 61 -1.02 12.43 -3.46
CA GLU A 61 -1.75 13.34 -4.36
C GLU A 61 -0.99 13.51 -5.67
N GLU A 62 -1.60 13.12 -6.78
CA GLU A 62 -0.99 13.19 -8.11
C GLU A 62 -0.62 14.64 -8.47
N CYS A 63 0.53 14.81 -9.12
CA CYS A 63 1.01 16.09 -9.61
C CYS A 63 1.59 15.98 -11.02
N SER A 64 1.99 17.12 -11.59
CA SER A 64 2.85 17.12 -12.77
C SER A 64 4.21 16.49 -12.46
N ASP A 65 4.88 15.98 -13.50
CA ASP A 65 6.13 15.22 -13.38
C ASP A 65 7.28 16.05 -12.75
N ASP A 66 7.21 17.38 -12.90
CA ASP A 66 8.12 18.32 -12.24
C ASP A 66 7.72 18.67 -10.79
N PHE A 67 6.67 18.04 -10.27
CA PHE A 67 6.05 18.26 -8.96
C PHE A 67 5.55 19.70 -8.72
N SER A 68 5.40 20.51 -9.77
CA SER A 68 5.05 21.93 -9.63
C SER A 68 3.55 22.17 -9.44
N LYS A 69 2.69 21.24 -9.88
CA LYS A 69 1.23 21.41 -9.88
C LYS A 69 0.51 20.13 -9.49
N ARG A 70 -0.32 20.20 -8.45
CA ARG A 70 -1.25 19.12 -8.06
C ARG A 70 -2.38 18.97 -9.08
N LYS A 71 -2.72 17.73 -9.41
CA LYS A 71 -3.78 17.35 -10.37
C LYS A 71 -5.08 16.96 -9.68
N GLY A 72 -5.05 16.64 -8.38
CA GLY A 72 -6.21 16.44 -7.53
C GLY A 72 -6.74 15.00 -7.46
N PHE A 73 -6.13 14.07 -8.19
CA PHE A 73 -6.29 12.63 -7.96
C PHE A 73 -5.57 12.25 -6.66
N THR A 74 -6.13 11.31 -5.89
CA THR A 74 -5.57 10.91 -4.60
C THR A 74 -5.76 9.43 -4.32
N VAL A 75 -4.67 8.77 -3.93
CA VAL A 75 -4.66 7.43 -3.36
C VAL A 75 -4.44 7.54 -1.85
N THR A 76 -5.23 6.84 -1.04
CA THR A 76 -5.04 6.78 0.42
C THR A 76 -4.44 5.44 0.81
N GLU A 77 -3.36 5.45 1.58
CA GLU A 77 -2.71 4.26 2.14
C GLU A 77 -2.98 4.15 3.66
N LEU A 78 -3.28 2.94 4.12
CA LEU A 78 -3.23 2.57 5.53
C LEU A 78 -2.06 1.63 5.81
N THR A 79 -1.24 2.01 6.77
CA THR A 79 -0.29 1.08 7.39
C THR A 79 -1.00 0.32 8.51
N CYS A 80 -1.21 -0.98 8.32
CA CYS A 80 -1.97 -1.83 9.24
C CYS A 80 -1.10 -2.89 9.93
N LEU A 81 -1.37 -3.17 11.20
CA LEU A 81 -0.83 -4.30 11.95
C LEU A 81 -1.82 -5.47 11.95
N CYS A 82 -1.43 -6.62 11.41
CA CYS A 82 -2.20 -7.86 11.56
C CYS A 82 -2.03 -8.39 12.98
N LEU A 83 -3.13 -8.56 13.72
CA LEU A 83 -3.09 -9.00 15.11
C LEU A 83 -2.77 -10.49 15.26
N GLU A 84 -3.08 -11.30 14.25
CA GLU A 84 -2.81 -12.74 14.27
C GLU A 84 -1.32 -13.04 14.04
N SER A 85 -0.67 -12.39 13.05
CA SER A 85 0.74 -12.64 12.73
C SER A 85 1.72 -11.63 13.33
N GLY A 86 1.29 -10.38 13.53
CA GLY A 86 2.18 -9.27 13.89
C GLY A 86 2.83 -8.59 12.69
N ASP A 87 2.47 -8.98 11.46
CA ASP A 87 3.00 -8.36 10.24
C ASP A 87 2.40 -6.97 10.03
N THR A 88 3.17 -6.09 9.40
CA THR A 88 2.69 -4.80 8.92
C THR A 88 2.38 -4.91 7.43
N VAL A 89 1.17 -4.49 7.03
CA VAL A 89 0.65 -4.61 5.67
C VAL A 89 0.01 -3.28 5.25
N GLY A 90 0.21 -2.89 3.98
CA GLY A 90 -0.46 -1.74 3.37
C GLY A 90 -1.84 -2.13 2.82
N PHE A 91 -2.82 -1.26 3.02
CA PHE A 91 -4.06 -1.26 2.24
C PHE A 91 -4.20 0.10 1.60
N GLU A 92 -4.34 0.13 0.28
CA GLU A 92 -4.51 1.36 -0.48
C GLU A 92 -5.89 1.41 -1.10
N TRP A 93 -6.42 2.60 -1.30
CA TRP A 93 -7.59 2.78 -2.14
C TRP A 93 -7.57 4.10 -2.87
N GLU A 94 -8.25 4.07 -4.01
CA GLU A 94 -8.62 5.22 -4.81
C GLU A 94 -10.11 5.18 -5.10
N HIS A 95 -10.64 6.31 -5.58
CA HIS A 95 -12.06 6.41 -5.86
C HIS A 95 -12.32 7.48 -6.93
N ASP A 96 -12.34 7.04 -8.18
CA ASP A 96 -12.82 7.84 -9.31
C ASP A 96 -14.28 7.47 -9.63
N ASP A 97 -14.49 6.41 -10.44
CA ASP A 97 -15.83 5.88 -10.74
C ASP A 97 -16.29 4.78 -9.76
N GLU A 98 -15.37 3.91 -9.35
CA GLU A 98 -15.59 2.83 -8.39
C GLU A 98 -14.53 2.90 -7.27
N LEU A 99 -14.82 2.24 -6.13
CA LEU A 99 -13.86 2.11 -5.04
C LEU A 99 -12.93 0.94 -5.33
N GLU A 100 -11.69 1.25 -5.68
CA GLU A 100 -10.65 0.26 -5.90
C GLU A 100 -9.78 0.18 -4.66
N VAL A 101 -9.56 -1.04 -4.16
CA VAL A 101 -8.77 -1.28 -2.95
C VAL A 101 -7.73 -2.32 -3.28
N THR A 102 -6.50 -2.11 -2.85
CA THR A 102 -5.43 -3.10 -2.97
C THR A 102 -4.82 -3.39 -1.61
N GLN A 103 -4.16 -4.53 -1.49
CA GLN A 103 -3.37 -4.89 -0.32
C GLN A 103 -1.95 -5.28 -0.73
N THR A 104 -0.95 -4.67 -0.10
CA THR A 104 0.45 -5.06 -0.29
C THR A 104 0.69 -6.50 0.15
N LEU A 105 1.38 -7.29 -0.68
CA LEU A 105 1.72 -8.68 -0.41
C LEU A 105 3.16 -8.84 0.11
N GLU A 106 4.13 -8.38 -0.68
CA GLU A 106 5.55 -8.63 -0.43
C GLU A 106 6.39 -7.49 -1.00
N ARG A 107 7.52 -7.20 -0.34
CA ARG A 107 8.50 -6.20 -0.76
C ARG A 107 9.72 -6.86 -1.37
N PHE A 108 10.27 -6.23 -2.40
CA PHE A 108 11.38 -6.73 -3.20
C PHE A 108 12.51 -5.72 -3.29
N ARG A 109 13.56 -6.11 -4.00
CA ARG A 109 14.69 -5.27 -4.41
C ARG A 109 14.93 -5.47 -5.90
N PHE A 110 15.61 -4.53 -6.57
CA PHE A 110 15.97 -4.63 -7.98
C PHE A 110 16.61 -5.96 -8.38
N ARG A 111 17.49 -6.52 -7.53
CA ARG A 111 18.09 -7.85 -7.76
C ARG A 111 17.09 -9.01 -7.91
N ASP A 112 15.83 -8.80 -7.52
CA ASP A 112 14.75 -9.78 -7.63
C ASP A 112 13.96 -9.62 -8.94
N LEU A 113 14.22 -8.56 -9.71
CA LEU A 113 13.60 -8.20 -10.98
C LEU A 113 14.51 -8.54 -12.16
N THR A 114 13.92 -9.03 -13.25
CA THR A 114 14.58 -9.19 -14.54
C THR A 114 13.66 -8.76 -15.67
N ASP A 115 14.21 -8.52 -16.86
CA ASP A 115 13.41 -8.40 -18.08
C ASP A 115 12.95 -9.80 -18.57
N ASP A 116 12.34 -9.87 -19.76
CA ASP A 116 11.91 -11.13 -20.36
C ASP A 116 13.03 -11.97 -21.00
N ALA A 117 14.19 -11.36 -21.27
CA ALA A 117 15.42 -12.03 -21.67
C ALA A 117 16.18 -12.64 -20.48
N GLY A 118 15.82 -12.25 -19.25
CA GLY A 118 16.44 -12.64 -18.00
C GLY A 118 17.62 -11.76 -17.59
N GLU A 119 17.77 -10.57 -18.17
CA GLU A 119 18.73 -9.56 -17.77
C GLU A 119 18.24 -8.83 -16.52
N ALA A 120 19.16 -8.43 -15.65
CA ALA A 120 18.80 -7.77 -14.40
C ALA A 120 18.33 -6.34 -14.68
N ILE A 121 17.27 -5.91 -13.97
CA ILE A 121 16.75 -4.55 -14.02
C ILE A 121 17.28 -3.77 -12.81
N ASP A 122 17.72 -2.53 -13.04
CA ASP A 122 18.05 -1.56 -11.99
C ASP A 122 17.32 -0.23 -12.16
N GLU A 123 17.69 0.76 -11.34
CA GLU A 123 17.06 2.08 -11.34
C GLU A 123 17.17 2.84 -12.68
N ASP A 124 18.24 2.63 -13.45
CA ASP A 124 18.49 3.36 -14.70
C ASP A 124 17.61 2.86 -15.85
N ASP A 125 16.99 1.68 -15.71
CA ASP A 125 16.16 1.05 -16.73
C ASP A 125 14.69 1.51 -16.70
N LEU A 126 14.22 2.10 -15.59
CA LEU A 126 12.79 2.35 -15.36
C LEU A 126 12.14 3.29 -16.39
N ASP A 127 12.81 4.40 -16.71
CA ASP A 127 12.33 5.35 -17.72
C ASP A 127 12.19 4.67 -19.09
N GLN A 128 13.15 3.83 -19.46
CA GLN A 128 13.10 3.12 -20.73
C GLN A 128 11.99 2.07 -20.74
N ILE A 129 11.79 1.33 -19.64
CA ILE A 129 10.71 0.37 -19.51
C ILE A 129 9.35 1.05 -19.68
N ALA A 130 9.17 2.22 -19.07
CA ALA A 130 7.95 3.02 -19.23
C ALA A 130 7.76 3.48 -20.68
N ASP A 131 8.79 4.06 -21.30
CA ASP A 131 8.76 4.55 -22.69
C ASP A 131 8.46 3.44 -23.71
N ASP A 132 9.05 2.26 -23.53
CA ASP A 132 8.91 1.11 -24.41
C ASP A 132 7.68 0.24 -24.07
N SER A 133 6.99 0.53 -22.94
CA SER A 133 5.88 -0.26 -22.37
C SER A 133 6.26 -1.74 -22.18
N ASP A 134 7.45 -1.95 -21.63
CA ASP A 134 8.08 -3.25 -21.48
C ASP A 134 7.56 -4.04 -20.26
N VAL A 135 8.08 -5.25 -20.10
CA VAL A 135 7.64 -6.21 -19.07
C VAL A 135 8.73 -6.46 -18.03
N ILE A 136 8.33 -6.43 -16.77
CA ILE A 136 9.15 -6.88 -15.64
C ILE A 136 8.78 -8.32 -15.28
N VAL A 137 9.79 -9.16 -15.10
CA VAL A 137 9.65 -10.53 -14.60
C VAL A 137 10.07 -10.59 -13.15
N LEU A 138 9.16 -11.03 -12.28
CA LEU A 138 9.39 -11.22 -10.86
C LEU A 138 8.93 -12.62 -10.45
N LYS A 139 9.84 -13.43 -9.89
CA LYS A 139 9.58 -14.84 -9.50
C LYS A 139 8.95 -15.68 -10.62
N GLY A 140 9.26 -15.37 -11.88
CA GLY A 140 8.74 -16.05 -13.06
C GLY A 140 7.35 -15.61 -13.51
N GLU A 141 6.75 -14.62 -12.85
CA GLU A 141 5.51 -13.96 -13.26
C GLU A 141 5.85 -12.67 -14.02
N LYS A 142 5.09 -12.39 -15.08
CA LYS A 142 5.25 -11.21 -15.93
C LYS A 142 4.33 -10.10 -15.44
N TYR A 143 4.85 -8.89 -15.42
CA TYR A 143 4.17 -7.66 -15.05
C TYR A 143 4.39 -6.64 -16.18
N TRP A 144 3.33 -6.32 -16.90
CA TRP A 144 3.35 -5.39 -18.02
C TRP A 144 3.17 -3.98 -17.50
N TYR A 145 3.90 -3.04 -18.09
CA TYR A 145 3.77 -1.63 -17.78
C TYR A 145 2.36 -1.11 -18.05
N GLU A 146 1.80 -0.36 -17.10
CA GLU A 146 0.48 0.26 -17.21
C GLU A 146 0.55 1.79 -17.18
N ASP A 147 1.18 2.36 -16.16
CA ASP A 147 1.23 3.81 -15.98
C ASP A 147 2.41 4.25 -15.12
N ASP A 148 2.74 5.53 -15.22
CA ASP A 148 3.71 6.21 -14.39
C ASP A 148 3.22 7.59 -13.97
N TRP A 149 3.44 7.95 -12.71
CA TRP A 149 2.92 9.19 -12.18
C TRP A 149 3.73 9.76 -11.02
N ALA A 150 3.89 11.08 -11.04
CA ALA A 150 4.45 11.84 -9.94
C ALA A 150 3.37 12.14 -8.88
N SER A 151 3.74 12.03 -7.61
CA SER A 151 2.86 12.41 -6.52
C SER A 151 3.58 13.03 -5.33
N ILE A 152 2.76 13.71 -4.53
CA ILE A 152 3.15 14.24 -3.25
C ILE A 152 2.59 13.32 -2.16
N TYR A 153 3.49 12.57 -1.51
CA TYR A 153 3.17 11.74 -0.37
C TYR A 153 3.03 12.61 0.89
N GLN A 154 1.90 12.47 1.58
CA GLN A 154 1.58 13.21 2.79
C GLN A 154 1.28 12.27 3.95
N LYS A 155 2.04 12.46 5.04
CA LYS A 155 1.84 11.74 6.29
C LYS A 155 1.92 12.69 7.47
N GLY A 156 0.76 13.03 8.02
CA GLY A 156 0.66 14.05 9.07
C GLY A 156 1.14 15.41 8.57
N SER A 157 2.28 15.89 9.08
CA SER A 157 2.91 17.14 8.62
C SER A 157 4.10 16.93 7.68
N LYS A 158 4.43 15.68 7.37
CA LYS A 158 5.54 15.34 6.47
C LYS A 158 5.02 15.28 5.05
N GLU A 159 5.77 15.88 4.14
CA GLU A 159 5.52 15.87 2.70
C GLU A 159 6.80 15.41 1.98
N GLU A 160 6.65 14.45 1.08
CA GLU A 160 7.73 13.87 0.28
C GLU A 160 7.30 13.73 -1.18
N LYS A 161 8.27 13.80 -2.09
CA LYS A 161 8.05 13.52 -3.51
C LYS A 161 8.27 12.04 -3.76
N VAL A 162 7.35 11.45 -4.51
CA VAL A 162 7.47 10.07 -4.97
C VAL A 162 7.03 9.98 -6.42
N TYR A 163 7.80 9.29 -7.24
CA TYR A 163 7.43 8.90 -8.58
C TYR A 163 7.04 7.42 -8.55
N MET A 164 5.96 7.04 -9.21
CA MET A 164 5.43 5.69 -9.15
C MET A 164 5.42 5.09 -10.55
N TYR A 165 5.91 3.86 -10.67
CA TYR A 165 5.77 3.04 -11.87
C TYR A 165 4.86 1.86 -11.52
N GLU A 166 3.78 1.72 -12.27
CA GLU A 166 2.74 0.73 -12.05
C GLU A 166 2.74 -0.32 -13.15
N PHE A 167 2.69 -1.57 -12.73
CA PHE A 167 2.67 -2.73 -13.61
C PHE A 167 1.61 -3.72 -13.14
N GLU A 168 1.04 -4.48 -14.06
CA GLU A 168 0.07 -5.52 -13.73
C GLU A 168 0.34 -6.83 -14.44
N ASN A 169 -0.16 -7.94 -13.89
CA ASN A 169 -0.14 -9.20 -14.60
C ASN A 169 -1.29 -9.30 -15.62
N ASP A 170 -1.14 -10.13 -16.67
CA ASP A 170 -2.13 -10.37 -17.75
C ASP A 170 -3.52 -10.81 -17.25
N SER A 171 -3.63 -11.22 -15.98
CA SER A 171 -4.89 -11.61 -15.37
C SER A 171 -5.55 -10.51 -14.53
N HIS A 172 -4.91 -9.35 -14.37
CA HIS A 172 -5.34 -8.24 -13.51
C HIS A 172 -5.60 -8.66 -12.06
N THR A 173 -4.83 -9.64 -11.56
CA THR A 173 -4.98 -10.16 -10.19
C THR A 173 -3.80 -9.81 -9.29
N ARG A 174 -2.73 -9.26 -9.86
CA ARG A 174 -1.54 -8.83 -9.14
C ARG A 174 -0.95 -7.61 -9.81
N PHE A 175 -0.48 -6.70 -8.96
CA PHE A 175 0.20 -5.49 -9.37
C PHE A 175 1.63 -5.52 -8.83
N LEU A 176 2.53 -4.87 -9.54
CA LEU A 176 3.89 -4.56 -9.12
C LEU A 176 4.03 -3.05 -9.19
N THR A 177 4.42 -2.46 -8.06
CA THR A 177 4.62 -1.03 -7.93
C THR A 177 6.07 -0.77 -7.56
N ILE A 178 6.68 0.20 -8.25
CA ILE A 178 8.02 0.72 -7.94
C ILE A 178 7.87 2.20 -7.59
N GLU A 179 8.13 2.54 -6.34
CA GLU A 179 8.16 3.93 -5.86
C GLU A 179 9.60 4.44 -5.82
N GLU A 180 9.87 5.53 -6.54
CA GLU A 180 11.09 6.32 -6.45
C GLU A 180 10.87 7.51 -5.50
N TRP A 181 11.44 7.40 -4.31
CA TRP A 181 11.38 8.43 -3.27
C TRP A 181 12.52 9.42 -3.39
N ASP A 182 12.25 10.67 -2.99
CA ASP A 182 13.19 11.80 -3.14
C ASP A 182 13.56 12.05 -4.62
N SER A 183 12.62 11.80 -5.54
CA SER A 183 12.82 11.93 -6.98
C SER A 183 13.32 13.33 -7.39
N GLY A 184 14.34 13.34 -8.25
CA GLY A 184 15.01 14.54 -8.74
C GLY A 184 16.01 15.18 -7.77
N SER A 185 16.43 14.45 -6.72
CA SER A 185 17.38 14.95 -5.70
C SER A 185 18.82 14.45 -5.88
N GLY A 186 19.04 13.42 -6.70
CA GLY A 186 20.30 12.68 -6.83
C GLY A 186 20.62 11.77 -5.64
N LYS A 187 19.63 11.48 -4.79
CA LYS A 187 19.70 10.59 -3.62
C LYS A 187 18.44 9.74 -3.50
N GLU A 188 17.94 9.33 -4.65
CA GLU A 188 16.72 8.57 -4.81
C GLU A 188 16.79 7.27 -3.97
N SER A 189 15.65 6.86 -3.46
CA SER A 189 15.52 5.56 -2.78
C SER A 189 14.27 4.85 -3.25
N TYR A 190 14.34 3.52 -3.37
CA TYR A 190 13.30 2.75 -4.03
C TYR A 190 12.54 1.84 -3.07
N GLN A 191 11.22 1.80 -3.20
CA GLN A 191 10.38 0.77 -2.59
C GLN A 191 9.70 -0.02 -3.72
N ILE A 192 9.92 -1.33 -3.71
CA ILE A 192 9.35 -2.24 -4.72
C ILE A 192 8.46 -3.21 -3.99
N TYR A 193 7.21 -3.35 -4.43
CA TYR A 193 6.27 -4.29 -3.82
C TYR A 193 5.25 -4.82 -4.81
N THR A 194 4.67 -5.98 -4.47
CA THR A 194 3.48 -6.47 -5.16
C THR A 194 2.26 -6.24 -4.30
N SER A 195 1.11 -6.06 -4.95
CA SER A 195 -0.20 -5.96 -4.31
C SER A 195 -1.23 -6.79 -5.06
N HIS A 196 -2.41 -6.94 -4.47
CA HIS A 196 -3.55 -7.62 -5.12
C HIS A 196 -4.86 -6.87 -4.81
N PRO A 197 -5.86 -6.95 -5.71
CA PRO A 197 -7.12 -6.27 -5.53
C PRO A 197 -7.93 -6.89 -4.37
N VAL A 198 -8.58 -6.04 -3.61
CA VAL A 198 -9.45 -6.37 -2.48
C VAL A 198 -10.86 -5.91 -2.81
N GLU A 199 -11.80 -6.86 -2.82
CA GLU A 199 -13.22 -6.54 -2.89
C GLU A 199 -13.61 -5.65 -1.69
N PRO A 200 -14.05 -4.39 -1.87
CA PRO A 200 -14.28 -3.47 -0.76
C PRO A 200 -15.28 -4.00 0.26
N MET A 201 -16.31 -4.73 -0.22
CA MET A 201 -17.36 -5.29 0.61
C MET A 201 -16.91 -6.52 1.43
N SER A 202 -15.72 -7.05 1.17
CA SER A 202 -15.12 -8.12 1.97
C SER A 202 -14.45 -7.62 3.25
N ILE A 203 -14.25 -6.29 3.38
CA ILE A 203 -13.72 -5.64 4.57
C ILE A 203 -14.88 -5.35 5.53
N THR A 204 -14.76 -5.78 6.79
CA THR A 204 -15.74 -5.48 7.83
C THR A 204 -15.11 -4.66 8.95
N LEU A 205 -15.58 -3.42 9.13
CA LEU A 205 -15.10 -2.53 10.20
C LEU A 205 -15.59 -2.99 11.58
N ILE A 206 -14.64 -3.11 12.51
CA ILE A 206 -14.88 -3.36 13.93
C ILE A 206 -15.01 -2.02 14.68
N SER A 207 -14.14 -1.05 14.39
CA SER A 207 -14.18 0.31 14.92
C SER A 207 -13.58 1.30 13.92
N LYS A 208 -14.06 2.55 13.92
CA LYS A 208 -13.63 3.58 12.96
C LYS A 208 -12.31 4.26 13.33
N GLY A 209 -11.94 4.33 14.60
CA GLY A 209 -10.78 5.12 15.04
C GLY A 209 -11.03 6.64 15.03
N GLY A 210 -9.96 7.45 15.08
CA GLY A 210 -10.03 8.91 14.93
C GLY A 210 -10.41 9.73 16.17
N SER A 211 -10.16 9.21 17.38
CA SER A 211 -10.35 9.94 18.65
C SER A 211 -9.25 10.93 18.98
#